data_AF-A0A529T8D9-F1
#
_entry.id   AF-A0A529T8D9-F1
#
_cell.length_a   1.000
_cell.length_b   1.000
_cell.length_c   1.000
_cell.angle_alpha   90.00
_cell.angle_beta   90.00
_cell.angle_gamma   90.00
#
_symmetry.space_group_name_H-M   'P 1'
#
loop_
_entity.id
_entity.type
_entity.pdbx_description
1 polymer ?
#
loop_
_entity_poly.entity_id
_entity_poly.type
_entity_poly.pdbx_seq_one_letter_code
_entity_poly.pdbx_strand_id
1 'polypeptide(L)' 'MNLTVFGIGYVGLVQAAVLAEVGHEVVCVDIDEKKVERLN' A
#
# COMPACT_ATOMS: atom_id res chain seq x y z
N MET A 1 -8.05 6.85 -9.91
CA MET A 1 -6.92 7.81 -9.75
C MET A 1 -5.68 7.01 -9.39
N ASN A 2 -4.49 7.53 -9.66
CA ASN A 2 -3.24 6.84 -9.40
C ASN A 2 -2.63 7.38 -8.10
N LEU A 3 -2.48 6.53 -7.09
CA LEU A 3 -2.11 6.89 -5.72
C LEU A 3 -0.85 6.14 -5.30
N THR A 4 0.05 6.82 -4.61
CA THR A 4 1.24 6.21 -4.01
C THR A 4 1.22 6.42 -2.51
N VAL A 5 1.37 5.35 -1.74
CA VAL A 5 1.37 5.36 -0.27
C VAL A 5 2.76 4.99 0.24
N PHE A 6 3.41 5.90 0.95
CA PHE A 6 4.71 5.67 1.58
C PHE A 6 4.53 5.21 3.03
N GLY A 7 4.96 3.98 3.32
CA GLY A 7 4.80 3.27 4.58
C GLY A 7 3.63 2.29 4.55
N ILE A 8 3.91 1.00 4.74
CA ILE A 8 2.91 -0.09 4.79
C ILE A 8 2.68 -0.61 6.21
N GLY A 9 2.74 0.31 7.19
CA GLY A 9 2.24 0.04 8.53
C GLY A 9 0.71 -0.07 8.56
N TYR A 10 0.14 -0.21 9.76
CA TYR A 10 -1.30 -0.36 9.94
C TYR A 10 -2.12 0.72 9.19
N VAL A 11 -1.77 1.99 9.35
CA VAL A 11 -2.49 3.10 8.72
C VAL A 11 -2.38 3.05 7.20
N GLY A 12 -1.15 3.00 6.68
CA GLY A 12 -0.90 3.06 5.24
C GLY A 12 -1.46 1.86 4.48
N LEU A 13 -1.25 0.64 4.99
CA LEU A 13 -1.68 -0.58 4.30
C LEU A 13 -3.20 -0.75 4.31
N VAL A 14 -3.87 -0.50 5.44
CA VAL A 14 -5.33 -0.61 5.52
C VAL A 14 -5.98 0.44 4.61
N GLN A 15 -5.49 1.67 4.64
CA GLN A 15 -6.01 2.72 3.77
C GLN A 15 -5.76 2.42 2.29
N ALA A 16 -4.56 1.95 1.93
CA ALA A 16 -4.22 1.58 0.57
C ALA A 16 -5.11 0.44 0.05
N ALA A 17 -5.41 -0.57 0.88
CA ALA A 17 -6.29 -1.67 0.52
C ALA A 17 -7.72 -1.19 0.23
N VAL A 18 -8.29 -0.33 1.09
CA VAL A 18 -9.63 0.24 0.87
C VAL A 18 -9.66 1.13 -0.37
N LEU A 19 -8.63 1.94 -0.61
CA LEU A 19 -8.53 2.78 -1.80
C LEU A 19 -8.43 1.94 -3.08
N ALA A 20 -7.69 0.83 -3.05
CA ALA A 20 -7.64 -0.11 -4.16
C ALA A 20 -9.01 -0.79 -4.39
N GLU A 21 -9.69 -1.20 -3.31
CA GLU A 21 -11.02 -1.83 -3.35
C GLU A 21 -12.08 -0.92 -4.00
N VAL A 22 -12.04 0.39 -3.74
CA VAL A 22 -12.99 1.35 -4.35
C VAL A 22 -12.58 1.82 -5.75
N GLY A 23 -11.55 1.21 -6.36
CA GLY A 23 -11.21 1.37 -7.78
C GLY A 23 -10.08 2.34 -8.10
N HIS A 24 -9.24 2.70 -7.11
CA HIS A 24 -8.01 3.45 -7.38
C HIS A 24 -6.85 2.51 -7.76
N GLU A 25 -5.96 2.96 -8.63
CA GLU A 25 -4.68 2.29 -8.86
C GLU A 25 -3.73 2.73 -7.74
N VAL A 26 -3.31 1.79 -6.90
CA VAL A 26 -2.54 2.08 -5.69
C VAL A 26 -1.20 1.36 -5.72
N VAL A 27 -0.11 2.12 -5.52
CA VAL A 27 1.23 1.58 -5.32
C VAL A 27 1.65 1.86 -3.88
N CYS A 28 2.01 0.80 -3.15
CA CYS A 28 2.56 0.90 -1.81
C CYS A 28 4.08 0.84 -1.84
N VAL A 29 4.75 1.70 -1.07
CA VAL A 29 6.22 1.76 -0.96
C VAL A 29 6.60 1.70 0.50
N ASP A 30 7.54 0.83 0.87
CA ASP A 30 8.15 0.79 2.20
C ASP A 30 9.65 0.59 2.06
N ILE A 31 10.41 1.07 3.05
CA ILE A 31 11.87 0.90 3.10
C ILE A 31 12.26 -0.51 3.54
N ASP A 32 11.38 -1.21 4.24
CA ASP A 32 11.61 -2.57 4.70
C ASP A 32 11.20 -3.57 3.60
N GLU A 33 12.19 -4.01 2.84
CA GLU A 33 12.03 -4.98 1.75
C GLU A 33 11.32 -6.26 2.22
N LYS A 34 11.57 -6.73 3.44
CA LYS A 34 10.93 -7.95 3.97
C LYS A 34 9.42 -7.78 4.16
N LYS A 35 8.95 -6.56 4.47
CA LYS A 35 7.50 -6.30 4.57
C LYS A 35 6.86 -6.32 3.20
N VAL A 36 7.54 -5.78 2.19
CA VAL A 36 7.07 -5.78 0.80
C VAL A 36 7.02 -7.21 0.26
N GLU A 37 8.10 -7.97 0.43
CA GLU A 37 8.18 -9.40 0.02
C GLU A 37 7.09 -10.26 0.66
N ARG A 38 6.70 -9.99 1.91
CA ARG A 38 5.65 -10.76 2.60
C ARG A 38 4.24 -10.51 2.03
N LEU A 39 4.03 -9.39 1.34
CA LEU A 39 2.73 -9.01 0.77
C LEU A 39 2.59 -9.38 -0.72
N ASN A 40 3.70 -9.60 -1.42
CA ASN A 40 3.73 -10.05 -2.82
C ASN A 40 3.68 -11.57 -2.92
#